data_AF-A0A1Y2JPS7-F1
#
_entry.id   AF-A0A1Y2JPS7-F1
#
_cell.length_a   1.000
_cell.length_b   1.000
_cell.length_c   1.000
_cell.angle_alpha   90.00
_cell.angle_beta   90.00
_cell.angle_gamma   90.00
#
_symmetry.space_group_name_H-M   'P 1'
#
loop_
_entity.id
_entity.type
_entity.pdbx_description
1 polymer ?
#
loop_
_entity_poly.entity_id
_entity_poly.type
_entity_poly.pdbx_seq_one_letter_code
_entity_poly.pdbx_strand_id
1 'polypeptide(L)'
;MSGYRLMRSDCDRLGVRECELHKYSAEASTLGIRVGEWPTRIETDLGNGMPFILSHSKSQHGDLLWVTCSQANGCISLRIYND
;
A
#
# COMPACT_ATOMS: atom_id res chain seq x y z
N MET A 1 4.60 1.16 -17.37
CA MET A 1 4.28 0.54 -16.07
C MET A 1 4.80 1.48 -15.00
N SER A 2 3.94 2.01 -14.14
CA SER A 2 4.36 2.90 -13.05
C SER A 2 4.74 2.06 -11.83
N GLY A 3 6.02 2.09 -11.44
CA GLY A 3 6.53 1.43 -10.24
C GLY A 3 6.55 2.42 -9.09
N TYR A 4 6.05 2.02 -7.92
CA TYR A 4 6.01 2.84 -6.72
C TYR A 4 7.02 2.30 -5.69
N ARG A 5 7.53 3.18 -4.82
CA ARG A 5 8.52 2.84 -3.80
C ARG A 5 8.05 3.36 -2.44
N LEU A 6 8.07 2.51 -1.42
CA LEU A 6 7.79 2.85 -0.03
C LEU A 6 8.84 2.21 0.89
N MET A 7 9.71 3.02 1.47
CA MET A 7 10.73 2.55 2.41
C MET A 7 10.31 2.80 3.86
N ARG A 8 10.92 2.10 4.82
CA ARG A 8 10.69 2.29 6.26
C ARG A 8 10.94 3.73 6.69
N SER A 9 11.98 4.37 6.12
CA SER A 9 12.28 5.78 6.36
C SER A 9 11.22 6.74 5.84
N ASP A 10 10.41 6.31 4.87
CA ASP A 10 9.30 7.10 4.34
C ASP A 10 8.05 7.00 5.22
N CYS A 11 7.91 5.97 6.07
CA CYS A 11 6.68 5.76 6.83
C CYS A 11 6.33 6.94 7.74
N ASP A 12 7.30 7.45 8.51
CA ASP A 12 7.07 8.59 9.40
C ASP A 12 6.82 9.88 8.62
N ARG A 13 7.57 10.09 7.52
CA ARG A 13 7.47 11.27 6.66
C ARG A 13 6.13 11.35 5.91
N LEU A 14 5.68 10.21 5.42
CA LEU A 14 4.45 10.06 4.65
C LEU A 14 3.27 9.65 5.54
N GLY A 15 3.37 9.76 6.87
CA GLY A 15 2.24 9.44 7.74
C GLY A 15 1.64 8.04 7.54
N VAL A 16 2.43 7.07 7.08
CA VAL A 16 2.03 5.67 6.98
C VAL A 16 2.02 5.11 8.39
N ARG A 17 0.83 4.80 8.90
CA ARG A 17 0.66 4.42 10.31
C ARG A 17 0.56 2.92 10.46
N GLU A 18 1.28 2.37 11.42
CA GLU A 18 1.06 1.01 11.90
C GLU A 18 -0.23 0.99 12.73
N CYS A 19 -1.29 0.40 12.19
CA CYS A 19 -2.61 0.34 12.84
C CYS A 19 -2.80 -0.95 13.67
N GLU A 20 -2.08 -2.00 13.32
CA GLU A 20 -1.94 -3.24 14.10
C GLU A 20 -0.52 -3.78 13.90
N LEU A 21 -0.10 -4.77 14.69
CA LEU A 21 1.23 -5.38 14.55
C LEU A 21 1.47 -5.81 13.09
N HIS A 22 2.46 -5.18 12.45
CA HIS A 22 2.85 -5.38 11.05
C HIS A 22 1.77 -5.01 10.01
N LYS A 23 0.75 -4.25 10.38
CA LYS A 23 -0.27 -3.73 9.46
C LYS A 23 -0.19 -2.22 9.38
N TYR A 24 -0.04 -1.73 8.17
CA TYR A 24 0.13 -0.32 7.87
C TYR A 24 -1.06 0.19 7.06
N SER A 25 -1.39 1.47 7.21
CA SER A 25 -2.36 2.16 6.37
C SER A 25 -1.86 3.52 5.92
N ALA A 26 -2.21 3.88 4.69
CA ALA A 26 -1.91 5.18 4.09
C ALA A 26 -3.03 5.61 3.14
N GLU A 27 -3.14 6.91 2.91
CA GLU A 27 -3.97 7.47 1.83
C GLU A 27 -3.20 7.42 0.51
N ALA A 28 -3.91 7.26 -0.61
CA ALA A 28 -3.31 7.22 -1.94
C ALA A 28 -2.55 8.52 -2.26
N SER A 29 -3.18 9.67 -1.97
CA SER A 29 -2.58 10.99 -2.15
C SER A 29 -1.24 11.14 -1.42
N THR A 30 -1.14 10.53 -0.24
CA THR A 30 0.04 10.60 0.63
C THR A 30 1.22 9.80 0.08
N LEU A 31 0.94 8.74 -0.69
CA LEU A 31 1.94 7.98 -1.43
C LEU A 31 2.25 8.58 -2.82
N GLY A 32 1.64 9.72 -3.15
CA GLY A 32 1.76 10.35 -4.48
C GLY A 32 1.05 9.56 -5.58
N ILE A 33 0.12 8.66 -5.21
CA ILE A 33 -0.70 7.90 -6.14
C ILE A 33 -1.84 8.81 -6.60
N ARG A 34 -2.01 8.95 -7.92
CA ARG A 34 -3.09 9.76 -8.50
C ARG A 34 -4.40 9.00 -8.52
N VAL A 35 -5.52 9.73 -8.47
CA VAL A 35 -6.86 9.16 -8.63
C VAL A 35 -6.95 8.35 -9.93
N GLY A 36 -7.40 7.09 -9.82
CA GLY A 36 -7.52 6.17 -10.95
C GLY A 36 -6.21 5.48 -11.36
N GLU A 37 -5.07 5.89 -10.81
CA GLU A 37 -3.80 5.19 -10.98
C GLU A 37 -3.58 4.27 -9.78
N TRP A 38 -3.23 3.01 -10.03
CA TRP A 38 -2.87 2.07 -8.96
C TRP A 38 -1.54 1.41 -9.29
N PRO A 39 -0.62 1.29 -8.31
CA PRO A 39 0.62 0.58 -8.51
C PRO A 39 0.33 -0.85 -8.95
N THR A 40 1.03 -1.35 -9.96
CA THR A 40 1.07 -2.80 -10.21
C THR A 40 2.17 -3.48 -9.38
N ARG A 41 3.06 -2.69 -8.79
CA ARG A 41 4.16 -3.12 -7.93
C ARG A 41 4.56 -1.98 -6.99
N ILE A 42 4.82 -2.34 -5.73
CA ILE A 42 5.43 -1.46 -4.73
C ILE A 42 6.75 -2.09 -4.27
N GLU A 43 7.85 -1.40 -4.48
CA GLU A 43 9.16 -1.73 -3.90
C GLU A 43 9.21 -1.29 -2.44
N THR A 44 9.72 -2.13 -1.56
CA THR A 44 9.81 -1.82 -0.13
C THR A 44 10.97 -2.54 0.54
N ASP A 45 11.53 -1.93 1.59
CA ASP A 45 12.43 -2.57 2.57
C ASP A 45 11.69 -2.92 3.88
N LEU A 46 10.37 -2.71 3.92
CA LEU A 46 9.54 -3.16 5.03
C LEU A 46 9.55 -4.69 5.09
N GLY A 47 9.58 -5.23 6.30
CA GLY A 47 9.37 -6.66 6.56
C GLY A 47 10.51 -7.50 6.01
N ASN A 48 10.19 -8.41 5.07
CA ASN A 48 11.17 -9.33 4.49
C ASN A 48 11.81 -8.79 3.19
N GLY A 49 11.57 -7.53 2.82
CA GLY A 49 12.12 -6.91 1.61
C GLY A 49 11.56 -7.46 0.29
N MET A 50 10.56 -8.36 0.34
CA MET A 50 9.92 -8.88 -0.87
C MET A 50 8.91 -7.87 -1.42
N PRO A 51 8.68 -7.84 -2.75
CA PRO A 51 7.62 -7.01 -3.33
C PRO A 51 6.24 -7.39 -2.78
N PHE A 52 5.36 -6.38 -2.69
CA PHE A 52 3.97 -6.61 -2.31
C PHE A 52 3.17 -7.27 -3.44
N ILE A 53 2.32 -8.21 -3.06
CA ILE A 53 1.20 -8.73 -3.85
C ILE A 53 0.01 -7.80 -3.62
N LEU A 54 -0.62 -7.33 -4.70
CA LEU A 54 -1.76 -6.41 -4.60
C LEU A 54 -3.09 -7.15 -4.74
N SER A 55 -4.04 -6.80 -3.88
CA SER A 55 -5.42 -7.23 -3.92
C SER A 55 -6.35 -6.01 -3.84
N HIS A 56 -7.36 -5.98 -4.70
CA HIS A 56 -8.24 -4.82 -4.87
C HIS A 56 -9.55 -5.06 -4.12
N SER A 57 -9.96 -4.10 -3.29
CA SER A 57 -11.28 -4.10 -2.67
C SER A 57 -12.19 -3.11 -3.37
N LYS A 58 -13.36 -3.58 -3.81
CA LYS A 58 -14.36 -2.80 -4.53
C LYS A 58 -15.67 -2.69 -3.75
N SER A 59 -16.36 -1.58 -3.93
CA SER A 59 -17.74 -1.37 -3.46
C SER A 59 -18.71 -2.30 -4.21
N GLN A 60 -19.95 -2.40 -3.72
CA GLN A 60 -21.01 -3.12 -4.44
C GLN A 60 -21.32 -2.52 -5.83
N HIS A 61 -20.98 -1.25 -6.03
CA HIS A 61 -21.14 -0.54 -7.31
C HIS A 61 -19.91 -0.65 -8.21
N GLY A 62 -18.84 -1.33 -7.75
CA GLY A 62 -17.61 -1.56 -8.52
C GLY A 62 -16.52 -0.51 -8.30
N ASP A 63 -16.77 0.52 -7.49
CA ASP A 63 -15.79 1.55 -7.17
C ASP A 63 -14.65 0.98 -6.32
N LEU A 64 -13.41 1.33 -6.63
CA LEU A 64 -12.29 0.87 -5.83
C LEU A 64 -12.23 1.67 -4.52
N LEU A 65 -12.30 0.96 -3.39
CA LEU A 65 -12.29 1.56 -2.05
C LEU A 65 -10.89 1.62 -1.47
N TRP A 66 -10.15 0.50 -1.56
CA TRP A 66 -8.75 0.44 -1.13
C TRP A 66 -8.02 -0.71 -1.83
N VAL A 67 -6.69 -0.61 -1.85
CA VAL A 67 -5.80 -1.68 -2.30
C VAL A 67 -5.05 -2.23 -1.10
N THR A 68 -5.08 -3.55 -0.94
CA THR A 68 -4.28 -4.26 0.06
C THR A 68 -3.02 -4.79 -0.61
N CYS A 69 -1.87 -4.40 -0.08
CA CYS A 69 -0.55 -4.82 -0.49
C CYS A 69 0.00 -5.76 0.59
N SER A 70 0.20 -7.05 0.30
CA SER A 70 0.71 -8.04 1.26
C SER A 70 1.98 -8.72 0.77
N GLN A 71 2.95 -8.95 1.64
CA GLN A 71 4.17 -9.68 1.26
C GLN A 71 3.92 -11.19 1.24
N ALA A 72 4.40 -11.87 0.20
CA ALA A 72 4.40 -13.32 0.16
C ALA A 72 5.19 -13.88 1.35
N ASN A 73 4.57 -14.75 2.14
CA ASN A 73 5.16 -15.31 3.37
C ASN A 73 5.66 -14.26 4.39
N GLY A 74 5.23 -13.00 4.26
CA GLY A 74 5.58 -11.92 5.16
C GLY A 74 4.45 -11.57 6.10
N CYS A 75 4.77 -11.06 7.29
CA CYS A 75 3.78 -10.59 8.26
C CYS A 75 3.24 -9.18 7.94
N ILE A 76 3.80 -8.50 6.92
CA ILE A 76 3.44 -7.12 6.61
C ILE A 76 2.29 -7.03 5.61
N SER A 77 1.31 -6.19 5.96
CA SER A 77 0.25 -5.76 5.06
C SER A 77 0.12 -4.24 5.08
N LEU A 78 -0.05 -3.63 3.92
CA LEU A 78 -0.30 -2.20 3.74
C LEU A 78 -1.67 -2.03 3.08
N ARG A 79 -2.54 -1.22 3.67
CA ARG A 79 -3.80 -0.81 3.05
C ARG A 79 -3.71 0.63 2.55
N ILE A 80 -3.95 0.81 1.26
CA ILE A 80 -3.96 2.12 0.61
C ILE A 80 -5.40 2.49 0.31
N TYR A 81 -5.90 3.50 1.00
CA TYR A 81 -7.26 4.00 0.82
C TYR A 81 -7.33 4.95 -0.37
N ASN A 82 -8.43 4.90 -1.11
CA ASN A 82 -8.72 5.82 -2.19
C ASN A 82 -9.38 7.07 -1.59
N ASP A 83 -8.64 8.18 -1.53
CA ASP A 83 -9.08 9.49 -1.00
C ASP A 83 -9.33 10.54 -2.09
#